data_AF-A0A9P1CSI0-F1
#
_entry.id   AF-A0A9P1CSI0-F1
#
_cell.length_a   1.000
_cell.length_b   1.000
_cell.length_c   1.000
_cell.angle_alpha   90.00
_cell.angle_beta   90.00
_cell.angle_gamma   90.00
#
_symmetry.space_group_name_H-M   'P 1'
#
loop_
_entity.id
_entity.type
_entity.pdbx_description
1 polymer ?
#
loop_
_entity_poly.entity_id
_entity_poly.type
_entity_poly.pdbx_seq_one_letter_code
_entity_poly.pdbx_strand_id
1 'polypeptide(L)'
;MYELGSLLCIDDAAKLPNHFVTDIEKIVQDCVLLCPDGVADALPGEVLHDAGQNPIVASSIGKSQHTQVSKASVEDFPLMKQQQSPRWCSKLDAFVDIVQVGKDKDAFFVCVRTRTPNSKPVLDFLVQLRLEYLRSFGRAVDFNCTCHASVTGEYYVNLAPVACMRKIKVPVGEGCLGLDFDYLNPELRETVTQRGLPVATVDSSQGKGNLHASSAECWRGCLEGRSVLTRLYDFNRKPGSLPIAQRMIAKLFQ
;
A
#
# COMPACT_ATOMS: atom_id res chain seq x y z
N MET A 1 -24.85 -10.43 -8.41
CA MET A 1 -23.51 -10.14 -8.95
C MET A 1 -22.82 -11.47 -9.11
N TYR A 2 -22.62 -11.95 -10.33
CA TYR A 2 -21.89 -13.18 -10.58
C TYR A 2 -20.42 -12.82 -10.70
N GLU A 3 -19.65 -13.11 -9.67
CA GLU A 3 -18.20 -12.94 -9.68
C GLU A 3 -17.61 -14.03 -10.59
N LEU A 4 -17.06 -13.64 -11.74
CA LEU A 4 -16.23 -14.54 -12.57
C LEU A 4 -14.83 -14.71 -11.95
N GLY A 5 -14.72 -14.64 -10.62
CA GLY A 5 -13.46 -14.70 -9.87
C GLY A 5 -12.77 -16.07 -9.90
N SER A 6 -13.44 -17.08 -10.47
CA SER A 6 -13.00 -18.48 -10.47
C SER A 6 -12.68 -19.03 -11.85
N LEU A 7 -12.58 -18.20 -12.90
CA LEU A 7 -11.90 -18.63 -14.13
C LEU A 7 -10.39 -18.65 -13.85
N LEU A 8 -9.97 -19.64 -13.08
CA LEU A 8 -8.57 -19.96 -12.87
C LEU A 8 -7.96 -20.21 -14.26
N CYS A 9 -6.90 -19.48 -14.59
CA CYS A 9 -6.04 -19.87 -15.70
C CYS A 9 -5.47 -21.26 -15.35
N ILE A 10 -6.07 -22.31 -15.93
CA ILE A 10 -5.71 -23.71 -15.69
C ILE A 10 -4.30 -23.98 -16.23
N ASP A 11 -3.94 -23.30 -17.31
CA ASP A 11 -2.60 -23.36 -17.88
C ASP A 11 -1.62 -22.50 -17.06
N ASP A 12 -0.86 -23.16 -16.19
CA ASP A 12 0.21 -22.52 -15.42
C ASP A 12 1.30 -21.89 -16.30
N ALA A 13 1.50 -22.35 -17.55
CA ALA A 13 2.49 -21.79 -18.47
C ALA A 13 2.01 -20.50 -19.14
N ALA A 14 0.69 -20.28 -19.21
CA ALA A 14 0.10 -19.02 -19.68
C ALA A 14 0.13 -17.91 -18.63
N LYS A 15 0.48 -18.22 -17.37
CA LYS A 15 0.64 -17.22 -16.30
C LYS A 15 1.95 -16.47 -16.50
N LEU A 16 1.85 -15.22 -16.93
CA LEU A 16 3.00 -14.30 -16.96
C LEU A 16 3.26 -13.79 -15.54
N PRO A 17 4.43 -14.09 -14.94
CA PRO A 17 4.75 -13.59 -13.61
C PRO A 17 4.95 -12.07 -13.66
N ASN A 18 3.96 -11.30 -13.19
CA ASN A 18 4.08 -9.86 -13.03
C ASN A 18 4.65 -9.55 -11.64
N HIS A 19 5.94 -9.84 -11.46
CA HIS A 19 6.64 -9.70 -10.18
C HIS A 19 7.51 -8.45 -10.16
N PHE A 20 7.50 -7.74 -9.02
CA PHE A 20 8.33 -6.56 -8.78
C PHE A 20 8.08 -5.42 -9.79
N VAL A 21 6.86 -5.33 -10.32
CA VAL A 21 6.41 -4.26 -11.22
C VAL A 21 5.29 -3.52 -10.52
N THR A 22 5.64 -2.59 -9.62
CA THR A 22 4.68 -1.62 -9.10
C THR A 22 4.50 -0.53 -10.14
N ASP A 23 3.37 -0.58 -10.84
CA ASP A 23 3.07 0.35 -11.93
C ASP A 23 2.40 1.61 -11.37
N ILE A 24 3.22 2.53 -10.86
CA ILE A 24 2.77 3.77 -10.23
C ILE A 24 1.97 4.62 -11.22
N GLU A 25 2.41 4.69 -12.48
CA GLU A 25 1.73 5.46 -13.52
C GLU A 25 0.33 4.93 -13.77
N LYS A 26 0.20 3.60 -13.95
CA LYS A 26 -1.12 2.98 -14.11
C LYS A 26 -2.02 3.20 -12.90
N ILE A 27 -1.51 3.02 -11.67
CA ILE A 27 -2.29 3.23 -10.44
C ILE A 27 -2.83 4.66 -10.37
N VAL A 28 -1.98 5.64 -10.65
CA VAL A 28 -2.38 7.06 -10.65
C VAL A 28 -3.37 7.35 -11.77
N GLN A 29 -3.08 6.88 -12.98
CA GLN A 29 -3.90 7.13 -14.16
C GLN A 29 -5.30 6.52 -14.02
N ASP A 30 -5.41 5.29 -13.50
CA ASP A 30 -6.71 4.66 -13.23
C ASP A 30 -7.55 5.50 -12.26
N CYS A 31 -6.95 5.99 -11.17
CA CYS A 31 -7.66 6.81 -10.19
C CYS A 31 -8.09 8.17 -10.78
N VAL A 32 -7.24 8.84 -11.55
CA VAL A 32 -7.58 10.11 -12.21
C VAL A 32 -8.69 9.94 -13.24
N LEU A 33 -8.62 8.88 -14.07
CA LEU A 33 -9.64 8.62 -15.10
C LEU A 33 -11.01 8.31 -14.49
N LEU A 34 -11.05 7.65 -13.33
CA LEU A 34 -12.29 7.32 -12.63
C LEU A 34 -12.83 8.49 -11.78
N CYS A 35 -12.02 9.51 -11.50
CA CYS A 35 -12.37 10.60 -10.58
C CYS A 35 -11.91 12.00 -11.04
N PRO A 36 -12.09 12.40 -12.32
CA PRO A 36 -11.39 13.53 -12.95
C PRO A 36 -11.47 14.85 -12.17
N ASP A 37 -12.62 15.18 -11.58
CA ASP A 37 -12.89 16.48 -10.94
C ASP A 37 -13.00 16.40 -9.40
N GLY A 38 -12.80 15.22 -8.80
CA GLY A 38 -13.30 14.94 -7.45
C GLY A 38 -14.85 14.98 -7.40
N VAL A 39 -15.45 14.84 -6.20
CA VAL A 39 -16.93 14.85 -6.07
C VAL A 39 -17.55 16.23 -5.88
N ALA A 40 -16.83 17.32 -6.12
CA ALA A 40 -17.39 18.66 -5.94
C ALA A 40 -18.69 18.86 -6.76
N ASP A 41 -18.82 18.16 -7.90
CA ASP A 41 -19.98 18.19 -8.80
C ASP A 41 -20.59 16.79 -9.06
N ALA A 42 -20.43 15.85 -8.12
CA ALA A 42 -20.88 14.47 -8.34
C ALA A 42 -22.41 14.34 -8.47
N LEU A 43 -22.87 13.63 -9.50
CA LEU A 43 -24.28 13.30 -9.69
C LEU A 43 -24.74 12.26 -8.65
N PRO A 44 -26.05 12.18 -8.34
CA PRO A 44 -26.57 11.14 -7.45
C PRO A 44 -26.16 9.73 -7.90
N GLY A 45 -25.45 9.01 -7.02
CA GLY A 45 -24.96 7.65 -7.28
C GLY A 45 -23.54 7.57 -7.82
N GLU A 46 -22.90 8.71 -8.15
CA GLU A 46 -21.46 8.76 -8.40
C GLU A 46 -20.69 8.55 -7.09
N VAL A 47 -19.60 7.80 -7.19
CA VAL A 47 -18.74 7.45 -6.06
C VAL A 47 -17.30 7.64 -6.48
N LEU A 48 -16.47 8.05 -5.52
CA LEU A 48 -15.03 8.06 -5.71
C LEU A 48 -14.48 6.63 -5.76
N HIS A 49 -13.35 6.53 -6.43
CA HIS A 49 -12.60 5.31 -6.55
C HIS A 49 -11.17 5.54 -6.06
N ASP A 50 -10.63 4.53 -5.40
CA ASP A 50 -9.20 4.40 -5.22
C ASP A 50 -8.64 3.35 -6.19
N ALA A 51 -7.34 3.49 -6.46
CA ALA A 51 -6.58 2.48 -7.16
C ALA A 51 -5.36 2.13 -6.34
N GLY A 52 -4.98 0.86 -6.32
CA GLY A 52 -3.80 0.42 -5.60
C GLY A 52 -3.25 -0.89 -6.11
N GLN A 53 -2.04 -1.23 -5.67
CA GLN A 53 -1.43 -2.50 -6.01
C GLN A 53 -0.80 -3.11 -4.77
N ASN A 54 -1.10 -4.39 -4.57
CA ASN A 54 -0.59 -5.16 -3.44
C ASN A 54 0.90 -5.51 -3.63
N PRO A 55 1.65 -5.63 -2.51
CA PRO A 55 2.88 -6.41 -2.50
C PRO A 55 2.63 -7.83 -3.00
N ILE A 56 3.65 -8.45 -3.60
CA ILE A 56 3.59 -9.80 -4.18
C ILE A 56 3.01 -10.84 -3.23
N VAL A 57 3.39 -10.73 -1.96
CA VAL A 57 3.03 -11.71 -0.93
C VAL A 57 1.56 -11.61 -0.50
N ALA A 58 0.96 -10.45 -0.72
CA ALA A 58 -0.44 -10.12 -0.43
C ALA A 58 -1.36 -10.33 -1.64
N SER A 59 -0.83 -10.73 -2.79
CA SER A 59 -1.67 -11.04 -3.95
C SER A 59 -2.44 -12.33 -3.74
N SER A 60 -3.76 -12.26 -3.94
CA SER A 60 -4.66 -13.41 -3.99
C SER A 60 -4.48 -14.25 -5.25
N ILE A 61 -3.96 -13.64 -6.33
CA ILE A 61 -3.62 -14.32 -7.57
C ILE A 61 -2.15 -14.69 -7.49
N GLY A 62 -1.90 -15.98 -7.29
CA GLY A 62 -0.53 -16.50 -7.21
C GLY A 62 0.31 -16.04 -8.40
N LYS A 63 1.46 -15.43 -8.10
CA LYS A 63 2.46 -14.96 -9.08
C LYS A 63 2.08 -13.73 -9.92
N SER A 64 1.08 -12.94 -9.53
CA SER A 64 0.84 -11.63 -10.18
C SER A 64 0.64 -10.52 -9.17
N GLN A 65 1.31 -9.39 -9.38
CA GLN A 65 0.84 -8.13 -8.81
C GLN A 65 -0.12 -7.50 -9.84
N HIS A 66 -1.29 -7.06 -9.37
CA HIS A 66 -2.31 -6.45 -10.22
C HIS A 66 -2.86 -5.20 -9.54
N THR A 67 -3.22 -4.20 -10.34
CA THR A 67 -3.94 -3.04 -9.85
C THR A 67 -5.35 -3.46 -9.45
N GLN A 68 -5.79 -3.00 -8.30
CA GLN A 68 -7.13 -3.15 -7.78
C GLN A 68 -7.78 -1.77 -7.73
N VAL A 69 -9.07 -1.71 -8.05
CA VAL A 69 -9.89 -0.51 -7.97
C VAL A 69 -11.00 -0.77 -6.96
N SER A 70 -11.16 0.12 -5.99
CA SER A 70 -12.24 0.02 -4.99
C SER A 70 -13.12 1.25 -5.04
N LYS A 71 -14.40 1.10 -4.72
CA LYS A 71 -15.29 2.24 -4.45
C LYS A 71 -14.93 2.81 -3.08
N ALA A 72 -14.12 3.84 -3.07
CA ALA A 72 -13.72 4.53 -1.85
C ALA A 72 -13.10 5.89 -2.17
N SER A 73 -13.13 6.76 -1.18
CA SER A 73 -12.46 8.05 -1.13
C SER A 73 -11.36 8.02 -0.08
N VAL A 74 -10.49 9.02 -0.09
CA VAL A 74 -9.51 9.19 1.00
C VAL A 74 -10.21 9.48 2.34
N GLU A 75 -11.41 10.06 2.32
CA GLU A 75 -12.24 10.31 3.51
C GLU A 75 -12.62 9.02 4.26
N ASP A 76 -12.76 7.91 3.55
CA ASP A 76 -13.12 6.62 4.13
C ASP A 76 -11.97 6.01 4.96
N PHE A 77 -10.75 6.52 4.80
CA PHE A 77 -9.54 5.99 5.42
C PHE A 77 -8.75 7.09 6.16
N PRO A 78 -9.06 7.36 7.45
CA PRO A 78 -8.39 8.41 8.22
C PRO A 78 -6.86 8.35 8.21
N LEU A 79 -6.27 7.15 8.14
CA LEU A 79 -4.83 6.97 8.02
C LEU A 79 -4.26 7.62 6.75
N MET A 80 -4.95 7.51 5.62
CA MET A 80 -4.47 8.05 4.34
C MET A 80 -4.46 9.59 4.32
N LYS A 81 -5.23 10.23 5.21
CA LYS A 81 -5.25 11.69 5.42
C LYS A 81 -4.29 12.16 6.51
N GLN A 82 -3.64 11.25 7.24
CA GLN A 82 -2.75 11.62 8.32
C GLN A 82 -1.56 12.43 7.77
N GLN A 83 -1.19 13.47 8.49
CA GLN A 83 -0.06 14.33 8.18
C GLN A 83 0.88 14.39 9.39
N GLN A 84 2.16 14.57 9.14
CA GLN A 84 3.19 14.70 10.18
C GLN A 84 3.98 15.99 10.00
N SER A 85 4.53 16.24 8.82
CA SER A 85 5.25 17.48 8.51
C SER A 85 5.18 17.78 7.01
N PRO A 86 3.97 17.97 6.45
CA PRO A 86 3.78 18.15 5.02
C PRO A 86 4.46 19.44 4.56
N ARG A 87 5.20 19.36 3.45
CA ARG A 87 5.90 20.49 2.85
C ARG A 87 5.43 20.73 1.43
N TRP A 88 5.05 21.98 1.14
CA TRP A 88 4.69 22.40 -0.22
C TRP A 88 5.92 22.45 -1.12
N CYS A 89 5.91 21.69 -2.20
CA CYS A 89 6.95 21.68 -3.23
C CYS A 89 6.41 22.29 -4.52
N SER A 90 6.85 23.50 -4.87
CA SER A 90 6.41 24.21 -6.08
C SER A 90 6.76 23.47 -7.37
N LYS A 91 7.87 22.70 -7.40
CA LYS A 91 8.26 21.90 -8.58
C LYS A 91 7.27 20.78 -8.90
N LEU A 92 6.56 20.29 -7.88
CA LEU A 92 5.58 19.22 -8.00
C LEU A 92 4.14 19.75 -7.98
N ASP A 93 3.91 21.02 -7.63
CA ASP A 93 2.60 21.57 -7.29
C ASP A 93 1.85 20.65 -6.28
N ALA A 94 2.56 20.26 -5.23
CA ALA A 94 2.13 19.22 -4.30
C ALA A 94 2.64 19.44 -2.88
N PHE A 95 1.89 18.94 -1.89
CA PHE A 95 2.42 18.67 -0.56
C PHE A 95 3.06 17.29 -0.53
N VAL A 96 4.29 17.21 0.01
CA VAL A 96 4.99 15.94 0.22
C VAL A 96 5.23 15.73 1.71
N ASP A 97 4.96 14.53 2.20
CA ASP A 97 5.12 14.18 3.61
C ASP A 97 5.68 12.76 3.78
N ILE A 98 6.36 12.53 4.90
CA ILE A 98 6.71 11.18 5.40
C ILE A 98 5.80 10.93 6.59
N VAL A 99 4.81 10.07 6.41
CA VAL A 99 3.82 9.78 7.46
C VAL A 99 4.26 8.54 8.21
N GLN A 100 4.74 8.74 9.45
CA GLN A 100 5.08 7.63 10.33
C GLN A 100 3.80 6.96 10.86
N VAL A 101 3.74 5.64 10.70
CA VAL A 101 2.58 4.83 11.10
C VAL A 101 2.92 3.93 12.27
N GLY A 102 4.02 3.20 12.15
CA GLY A 102 4.53 2.34 13.22
C GLY A 102 5.30 3.12 14.28
N LYS A 103 5.73 2.42 15.33
CA LYS A 103 6.63 2.98 16.35
C LYS A 103 8.07 3.03 15.84
N ASP A 104 8.44 2.12 14.95
CA ASP A 104 9.74 2.11 14.32
C ASP A 104 9.83 3.19 13.23
N LYS A 105 11.01 3.77 13.06
CA LYS A 105 11.25 4.88 12.13
C LYS A 105 11.05 4.47 10.67
N ASP A 106 11.27 3.21 10.34
CA ASP A 106 11.16 2.69 8.97
C ASP A 106 9.72 2.22 8.64
N ALA A 107 8.78 2.36 9.59
CA ALA A 107 7.39 1.99 9.45
C ALA A 107 6.52 3.20 9.03
N PHE A 108 6.65 3.60 7.76
CA PHE A 108 6.03 4.81 7.21
C PHE A 108 5.50 4.61 5.79
N PHE A 109 4.81 5.62 5.27
CA PHE A 109 4.62 5.82 3.84
C PHE A 109 4.97 7.26 3.45
N VAL A 110 5.37 7.44 2.18
CA VAL A 110 5.50 8.78 1.59
C VAL A 110 4.17 9.15 0.97
N CYS A 111 3.62 10.30 1.34
CA CYS A 111 2.39 10.84 0.80
C CYS A 111 2.70 12.02 -0.13
N VAL A 112 2.17 11.99 -1.35
CA VAL A 112 2.12 13.13 -2.26
C VAL A 112 0.66 13.54 -2.41
N ARG A 113 0.32 14.74 -1.93
CA ARG A 113 -1.01 15.32 -2.03
C ARG A 113 -1.03 16.45 -3.06
N THR A 114 -1.81 16.30 -4.13
CA THR A 114 -1.85 17.24 -5.25
C THR A 114 -3.17 17.16 -6.00
N ARG A 115 -3.51 18.17 -6.80
CA ARG A 115 -4.63 18.13 -7.75
C ARG A 115 -4.26 17.48 -9.09
N THR A 116 -2.96 17.32 -9.38
CA THR A 116 -2.47 16.80 -10.66
C THR A 116 -1.51 15.61 -10.45
N PRO A 117 -1.99 14.50 -9.86
CA PRO A 117 -1.11 13.38 -9.47
C PRO A 117 -0.47 12.70 -10.69
N ASN A 118 -1.09 12.79 -11.86
CA ASN A 118 -0.57 12.27 -13.13
C ASN A 118 0.35 13.25 -13.86
N SER A 119 0.68 14.39 -13.26
CA SER A 119 1.67 15.30 -13.84
C SER A 119 3.05 14.61 -13.90
N LYS A 120 3.80 14.89 -14.97
CA LYS A 120 5.13 14.30 -15.17
C LYS A 120 6.06 14.50 -13.96
N PRO A 121 6.15 15.69 -13.33
CA PRO A 121 7.01 15.87 -12.15
C PRO A 121 6.65 14.95 -10.97
N VAL A 122 5.36 14.76 -10.71
CA VAL A 122 4.89 13.88 -9.61
C VAL A 122 5.22 12.42 -9.90
N LEU A 123 4.91 11.94 -11.11
CA LEU A 123 5.22 10.58 -11.52
C LEU A 123 6.73 10.31 -11.53
N ASP A 124 7.52 11.23 -12.09
CA ASP A 124 8.99 11.11 -12.10
C ASP A 124 9.53 11.03 -10.66
N PHE A 125 9.05 11.85 -9.73
CA PHE A 125 9.46 11.78 -8.33
C PHE A 125 9.15 10.42 -7.69
N LEU A 126 7.91 9.93 -7.82
CA LEU A 126 7.48 8.66 -7.22
C LEU A 126 8.23 7.46 -7.82
N VAL A 127 8.42 7.45 -9.14
CA VAL A 127 9.19 6.42 -9.84
C VAL A 127 10.66 6.47 -9.41
N GLN A 128 11.29 7.65 -9.33
CA GLN A 128 12.68 7.75 -8.86
C GLN A 128 12.83 7.31 -7.40
N LEU A 129 11.87 7.65 -6.53
CA LEU A 129 11.86 7.18 -5.14
C LEU A 129 11.83 5.65 -5.08
N ARG A 130 10.95 5.00 -5.87
CA ARG A 130 10.91 3.55 -6.01
C ARG A 130 12.23 2.99 -6.54
N LEU A 131 12.82 3.60 -7.57
CA LEU A 131 14.10 3.16 -8.13
C LEU A 131 15.25 3.26 -7.11
N GLU A 132 15.28 4.29 -6.27
CA GLU A 132 16.28 4.41 -5.21
C GLU A 132 16.16 3.30 -4.15
N TYR A 133 14.94 2.90 -3.80
CA TYR A 133 14.73 1.74 -2.95
C TYR A 133 15.21 0.45 -3.62
N LEU A 134 14.90 0.25 -4.90
CA LEU A 134 15.35 -0.92 -5.65
C LEU A 134 16.87 -0.95 -5.83
N ARG A 135 17.53 0.18 -6.04
CA ARG A 135 18.99 0.29 -6.08
C ARG A 135 19.62 -0.11 -4.74
N SER A 136 18.99 0.29 -3.64
CA SER A 136 19.52 0.06 -2.28
C SER A 136 19.25 -1.36 -1.77
N PHE A 137 18.09 -1.93 -2.09
CA PHE A 137 17.63 -3.19 -1.49
C PHE A 137 17.47 -4.34 -2.50
N GLY A 138 17.60 -4.09 -3.79
CA GLY A 138 17.36 -5.07 -4.84
C GLY A 138 15.95 -5.64 -4.73
N ARG A 139 15.85 -6.98 -4.72
CA ARG A 139 14.57 -7.72 -4.59
C ARG A 139 14.10 -7.93 -3.15
N ALA A 140 14.80 -7.38 -2.16
CA ALA A 140 14.43 -7.52 -0.76
C ALA A 140 13.41 -6.44 -0.30
N VAL A 141 12.94 -5.59 -1.20
CA VAL A 141 11.90 -4.59 -0.99
C VAL A 141 10.74 -4.83 -1.96
N ASP A 142 9.54 -4.57 -1.47
CA ASP A 142 8.31 -4.48 -2.27
C ASP A 142 7.58 -3.19 -1.88
N PHE A 143 6.43 -2.91 -2.51
CA PHE A 143 5.75 -1.64 -2.34
C PHE A 143 4.25 -1.84 -2.19
N ASN A 144 3.67 -1.16 -1.20
CA ASN A 144 2.27 -0.79 -1.25
C ASN A 144 2.17 0.58 -1.90
N CYS A 145 1.48 0.66 -3.03
CA CYS A 145 1.24 1.93 -3.72
C CYS A 145 -0.26 2.10 -3.94
N THR A 146 -0.80 3.24 -3.53
CA THR A 146 -2.22 3.56 -3.67
C THR A 146 -2.40 5.01 -4.07
N CYS A 147 -3.41 5.30 -4.88
CA CYS A 147 -3.90 6.64 -5.19
C CYS A 147 -5.36 6.75 -4.76
N HIS A 148 -5.67 7.78 -3.98
CA HIS A 148 -7.02 8.03 -3.45
C HIS A 148 -7.48 9.41 -3.88
N ALA A 149 -8.68 9.51 -4.46
CA ALA A 149 -9.33 10.79 -4.69
C ALA A 149 -9.96 11.32 -3.40
N SER A 150 -9.95 12.64 -3.25
CA SER A 150 -10.59 13.38 -2.17
C SER A 150 -11.85 14.06 -2.67
N VAL A 151 -12.81 14.28 -1.77
CA VAL A 151 -13.98 15.12 -2.04
C VAL A 151 -13.64 16.58 -2.41
N THR A 152 -12.42 17.01 -2.12
CA THR A 152 -11.91 18.36 -2.42
C THR A 152 -11.29 18.51 -3.81
N GLY A 153 -11.26 17.45 -4.61
CA GLY A 153 -10.56 17.42 -5.92
C GLY A 153 -9.04 17.26 -5.81
N GLU A 154 -8.53 16.99 -4.61
CA GLU A 154 -7.14 16.57 -4.41
C GLU A 154 -7.01 15.05 -4.48
N TYR A 155 -5.80 14.57 -4.72
CA TYR A 155 -5.44 13.16 -4.74
C TYR A 155 -4.32 12.92 -3.73
N TYR A 156 -4.33 11.75 -3.12
CA TYR A 156 -3.34 11.29 -2.15
C TYR A 156 -2.66 10.04 -2.71
N VAL A 157 -1.42 10.21 -3.19
CA VAL A 157 -0.59 9.10 -3.65
C VAL A 157 0.32 8.66 -2.52
N ASN A 158 0.08 7.46 -2.00
CA ASN A 158 0.83 6.88 -0.90
C ASN A 158 1.73 5.76 -1.40
N LEU A 159 3.02 5.83 -1.08
CA LEU A 159 4.01 4.81 -1.38
C LEU A 159 4.70 4.35 -0.10
N ALA A 160 4.44 3.11 0.31
CA ALA A 160 5.10 2.48 1.45
C ALA A 160 6.14 1.45 0.97
N PRO A 161 7.44 1.61 1.29
CA PRO A 161 8.41 0.55 1.11
C PRO A 161 8.17 -0.52 2.18
N VAL A 162 7.95 -1.76 1.76
CA VAL A 162 7.72 -2.89 2.67
C VAL A 162 8.75 -3.99 2.44
N ALA A 163 8.99 -4.81 3.46
CA ALA A 163 9.84 -5.97 3.32
C ALA A 163 9.21 -6.99 2.34
N CYS A 164 10.03 -7.62 1.50
CA CYS A 164 9.57 -8.75 0.70
C CYS A 164 9.39 -9.99 1.60
N MET A 165 8.19 -10.12 2.16
CA MET A 165 7.80 -11.22 3.06
C MET A 165 7.92 -12.59 2.38
N ARG A 166 8.09 -13.64 3.19
CA ARG A 166 8.10 -15.04 2.73
C ARG A 166 6.96 -15.81 3.35
N LYS A 167 6.22 -16.56 2.54
CA LYS A 167 5.30 -17.59 3.06
C LYS A 167 6.13 -18.77 3.55
N ILE A 168 5.93 -19.18 4.79
CA ILE A 168 6.58 -20.34 5.40
C ILE A 168 5.52 -21.35 5.81
N LYS A 169 5.79 -22.64 5.62
CA LYS A 169 4.89 -23.69 6.05
C LYS A 169 4.96 -23.84 7.57
N VAL A 170 3.82 -24.00 8.21
CA VAL A 170 3.69 -24.27 9.65
C VAL A 170 2.70 -25.41 9.87
N PRO A 171 2.58 -25.99 11.08
CA PRO A 171 1.56 -26.98 11.36
C PRO A 171 0.15 -26.44 11.08
N VAL A 172 -0.77 -27.34 10.72
CA VAL A 172 -2.14 -26.98 10.37
C VAL A 172 -2.82 -26.27 11.55
N GLY A 173 -3.36 -25.08 11.30
CA GLY A 173 -4.05 -24.28 12.31
C GLY A 173 -3.15 -23.33 13.10
N GLU A 174 -1.82 -23.40 12.95
CA GLU A 174 -0.87 -22.53 13.67
C GLU A 174 -0.46 -21.29 12.88
N GLY A 175 -0.79 -21.23 11.60
CA GLY A 175 -0.46 -20.12 10.72
C GLY A 175 -1.36 -18.90 10.85
N CYS A 176 -1.01 -17.86 10.11
CA CYS A 176 -1.80 -16.64 10.02
C CYS A 176 -3.23 -16.98 9.59
N LEU A 177 -4.24 -16.46 10.30
CA LEU A 177 -5.66 -16.76 10.09
C LEU A 177 -6.04 -18.25 10.24
N GLY A 178 -5.25 -19.04 10.98
CA GLY A 178 -5.48 -20.47 11.19
C GLY A 178 -5.13 -21.34 9.97
N LEU A 179 -4.30 -20.83 9.06
CA LEU A 179 -3.87 -21.55 7.87
C LEU A 179 -2.65 -22.44 8.16
N ASP A 180 -2.24 -23.26 7.18
CA ASP A 180 -1.05 -24.12 7.23
C ASP A 180 0.24 -23.39 6.78
N PHE A 181 0.17 -22.07 6.72
CA PHE A 181 1.32 -21.20 6.45
C PHE A 181 1.26 -19.90 7.27
N ASP A 182 2.44 -19.36 7.55
CA ASP A 182 2.63 -18.06 8.17
C ASP A 182 3.47 -17.16 7.24
N TYR A 183 3.56 -15.87 7.55
CA TYR A 183 4.35 -14.90 6.82
C TYR A 183 5.53 -14.47 7.68
N LEU A 184 6.74 -14.65 7.16
CA LEU A 184 8.01 -14.28 7.78
C LEU A 184 8.50 -12.96 7.18
N ASN A 185 8.79 -11.96 8.02
CA ASN A 185 9.64 -10.85 7.62
C ASN A 185 11.11 -11.29 7.74
N PRO A 186 11.83 -11.47 6.62
CA PRO A 186 13.20 -11.99 6.67
C PRO A 186 14.21 -11.04 7.35
N GLU A 187 13.93 -9.73 7.36
CA GLU A 187 14.80 -8.72 7.96
C GLU A 187 14.65 -8.69 9.49
N LEU A 188 13.43 -8.92 9.98
CA LEU A 188 13.13 -8.94 11.42
C LEU A 188 13.29 -10.33 12.03
N ARG A 189 13.25 -11.39 11.19
CA ARG A 189 13.21 -12.80 11.61
C ARG A 189 12.01 -13.13 12.49
N GLU A 190 10.89 -12.48 12.20
CA GLU A 190 9.65 -12.60 12.95
C GLU A 190 8.50 -12.99 12.03
N THR A 191 7.50 -13.66 12.59
CA THR A 191 6.27 -14.04 11.87
C THR A 191 5.05 -13.23 12.32
N VAL A 192 3.96 -13.30 11.54
CA VAL A 192 2.70 -12.61 11.85
C VAL A 192 2.13 -13.12 13.17
N THR A 193 2.11 -14.45 13.34
CA THR A 193 1.61 -15.09 14.56
C THR A 193 2.43 -14.69 15.79
N GLN A 194 3.77 -14.64 15.69
CA GLN A 194 4.64 -14.17 16.78
C GLN A 194 4.34 -12.72 17.20
N ARG A 195 3.87 -11.89 16.27
CA ARG A 195 3.48 -10.49 16.52
C ARG A 195 2.03 -10.33 16.96
N GLY A 196 1.24 -11.41 17.03
CA GLY A 196 -0.17 -11.37 17.38
C GLY A 196 -0.97 -10.46 16.45
N LEU A 197 -0.64 -10.49 15.16
CA LEU A 197 -1.27 -9.66 14.14
C LEU A 197 -2.47 -10.39 13.51
N PRO A 198 -3.63 -9.73 13.35
CA PRO A 198 -4.79 -10.34 12.73
C PRO A 198 -4.67 -10.45 11.20
N VAL A 199 -3.73 -9.70 10.60
CA VAL A 199 -3.45 -9.70 9.16
C VAL A 199 -1.94 -9.63 8.92
N ALA A 200 -1.51 -10.07 7.74
CA ALA A 200 -0.09 -10.24 7.47
C ALA A 200 0.58 -9.01 6.84
N THR A 201 -0.13 -8.26 6.00
CA THR A 201 0.51 -7.42 4.99
C THR A 201 0.02 -5.99 5.00
N VAL A 202 0.92 -5.04 4.73
CA VAL A 202 0.51 -3.69 4.32
C VAL A 202 0.23 -3.75 2.82
N ASP A 203 -1.02 -3.94 2.45
CA ASP A 203 -1.49 -4.00 1.06
C ASP A 203 -2.53 -2.89 0.75
N SER A 204 -3.13 -2.89 -0.44
CA SER A 204 -4.05 -1.85 -0.89
C SER A 204 -5.32 -1.75 -0.02
N SER A 205 -5.65 -2.79 0.75
CA SER A 205 -6.78 -2.87 1.66
C SER A 205 -6.35 -2.72 3.12
N GLN A 206 -5.48 -3.60 3.58
CA GLN A 206 -5.05 -3.68 4.98
C GLN A 206 -4.20 -2.48 5.38
N GLY A 207 -3.38 -1.95 4.45
CA GLY A 207 -2.52 -0.79 4.69
C GLY A 207 -3.29 0.50 4.98
N LYS A 208 -4.57 0.59 4.60
CA LYS A 208 -5.44 1.74 4.85
C LYS A 208 -6.45 1.54 5.99
N GLY A 209 -6.45 0.36 6.63
CA GLY A 209 -7.35 0.06 7.75
C GLY A 209 -8.51 -0.89 7.44
N ASN A 210 -8.63 -1.38 6.21
CA ASN A 210 -9.66 -2.37 5.87
C ASN A 210 -9.16 -3.78 6.20
N LEU A 211 -9.42 -4.21 7.44
CA LEU A 211 -8.94 -5.45 8.02
C LEU A 211 -10.03 -6.53 8.00
N HIS A 212 -9.75 -7.65 7.32
CA HIS A 212 -10.64 -8.81 7.34
C HIS A 212 -10.36 -9.66 8.58
N ALA A 213 -11.41 -10.03 9.31
CA ALA A 213 -11.33 -10.93 10.46
C ALA A 213 -12.12 -12.22 10.19
N SER A 214 -11.42 -13.35 10.12
CA SER A 214 -12.03 -14.67 9.91
C SER A 214 -12.36 -15.42 11.21
N SER A 215 -11.96 -14.87 12.37
CA SER A 215 -12.20 -15.45 13.69
C SER A 215 -12.61 -14.39 14.71
N ALA A 216 -13.27 -14.81 15.79
CA ALA A 216 -13.64 -13.91 16.89
C ALA A 216 -12.41 -13.25 17.56
N GLU A 217 -11.28 -13.94 17.57
CA GLU A 217 -10.01 -13.40 18.07
C GLU A 217 -9.46 -12.32 17.15
N CYS A 218 -9.38 -12.60 15.84
CA CYS A 218 -8.96 -11.61 14.84
C CYS A 218 -9.89 -10.39 14.87
N TRP A 219 -11.20 -10.59 15.01
CA TRP A 219 -12.17 -9.51 15.14
C TRP A 219 -11.86 -8.62 16.34
N ARG A 220 -11.65 -9.22 17.52
CA ARG A 220 -11.24 -8.46 18.73
C ARG A 220 -9.94 -7.69 18.52
N GLY A 221 -8.96 -8.29 17.85
CA GLY A 221 -7.72 -7.60 17.47
C GLY A 221 -7.98 -6.39 16.58
N CYS A 222 -8.79 -6.56 15.52
CA CYS A 222 -9.15 -5.45 14.61
C CYS A 222 -9.86 -4.29 15.33
N LEU A 223 -10.63 -4.57 16.39
CA LEU A 223 -11.29 -3.53 17.19
C LEU A 223 -10.33 -2.62 17.98
N GLU A 224 -9.06 -3.00 18.14
CA GLU A 224 -8.07 -2.09 18.71
C GLU A 224 -7.75 -0.90 17.77
N GLY A 225 -8.13 -1.01 16.49
CA GLY A 225 -8.06 0.08 15.52
C GLY A 225 -6.62 0.46 15.16
N ARG A 226 -6.22 1.68 15.51
CA ARG A 226 -4.93 2.27 15.12
C ARG A 226 -3.73 1.47 15.62
N SER A 227 -3.82 0.84 16.79
CA SER A 227 -2.72 0.06 17.36
C SER A 227 -2.38 -1.16 16.51
N VAL A 228 -3.36 -1.81 15.89
CA VAL A 228 -3.11 -2.91 14.94
C VAL A 228 -2.38 -2.39 13.72
N LEU A 229 -2.78 -1.26 13.15
CA LEU A 229 -2.10 -0.68 11.99
C LEU A 229 -0.66 -0.28 12.31
N THR A 230 -0.42 0.23 13.52
CA THR A 230 0.93 0.55 14.00
C THR A 230 1.80 -0.70 14.02
N ARG A 231 1.32 -1.79 14.64
CA ARG A 231 2.02 -3.08 14.70
C ARG A 231 2.21 -3.70 13.31
N LEU A 232 1.23 -3.56 12.43
CA LEU A 232 1.27 -4.09 11.07
C LEU A 232 2.35 -3.40 10.23
N TYR A 233 2.42 -2.06 10.30
CA TYR A 233 3.48 -1.29 9.64
C TYR A 233 4.86 -1.56 10.26
N ASP A 234 4.95 -1.67 11.59
CA ASP A 234 6.19 -2.06 12.26
C ASP A 234 6.65 -3.42 11.73
N PHE A 235 5.75 -4.40 11.62
CA PHE A 235 6.07 -5.71 11.11
C PHE A 235 6.43 -5.72 9.62
N ASN A 236 5.75 -4.93 8.79
CA ASN A 236 5.99 -4.90 7.33
C ASN A 236 7.15 -3.98 6.92
N ARG A 237 7.72 -3.20 7.84
CA ARG A 237 8.74 -2.19 7.52
C ARG A 237 9.94 -2.80 6.80
N LYS A 238 10.56 -1.99 5.94
CA LYS A 238 11.88 -2.27 5.39
C LYS A 238 12.95 -1.47 6.15
N PRO A 239 13.75 -2.11 7.03
CA PRO A 239 14.79 -1.40 7.78
C PRO A 239 15.76 -0.64 6.87
N GLY A 240 16.08 0.62 7.25
CA GLY A 240 16.96 1.50 6.48
C GLY A 240 16.28 2.24 5.32
N SER A 241 14.96 2.15 5.18
CA SER A 241 14.22 2.84 4.10
C SER A 241 14.05 4.34 4.38
N LEU A 242 13.90 4.76 5.64
CA LEU A 242 13.65 6.16 5.98
C LEU A 242 14.73 7.13 5.46
N PRO A 243 16.04 6.86 5.62
CA PRO A 243 17.09 7.74 5.10
C PRO A 243 17.03 7.94 3.57
N ILE A 244 16.49 6.96 2.82
CA ILE A 244 16.32 7.07 1.36
C ILE A 244 15.19 8.06 1.05
N ALA A 245 14.02 7.91 1.69
CA ALA A 245 12.90 8.85 1.56
C ALA A 245 13.33 10.27 1.90
N GLN A 246 13.98 10.46 3.06
CA GLN A 246 14.42 11.76 3.54
C GLN A 246 15.38 12.44 2.55
N ARG A 247 16.36 11.69 2.02
CA ARG A 247 17.29 12.20 1.01
C ARG A 247 16.58 12.59 -0.29
N MET A 248 15.64 11.77 -0.77
CA MET A 248 14.89 12.04 -1.99
C MET A 248 13.99 13.27 -1.84
N ILE A 249 13.31 13.39 -0.71
CA ILE A 249 12.47 14.54 -0.40
C ILE A 249 13.33 15.80 -0.21
N ALA A 250 14.49 15.72 0.44
CA ALA A 250 15.39 16.86 0.58
C ALA A 250 15.83 17.47 -0.77
N LYS A 251 16.08 16.63 -1.78
CA LYS A 251 16.44 17.06 -3.15
C LYS A 251 15.32 17.87 -3.84
N LEU A 252 14.05 17.71 -3.44
CA LEU A 252 12.95 18.50 -4.01
C LEU A 252 13.03 19.99 -3.64
N PHE A 253 13.67 20.30 -2.51
CA PHE A 253 13.69 21.64 -1.91
C PHE A 253 15.03 22.36 -2.03
N GLN A 254 15.97 21.80 -2.80
CA GLN A 254 17.20 22.45 -3.23
C GLN A 254 16.98 23.12 -4.58
#